data_AF-A0A258F8A9-F1
#
_entry.id   AF-A0A258F8A9-F1
#
_cell.length_a   1.000
_cell.length_b   1.000
_cell.length_c   1.000
_cell.angle_alpha   90.00
_cell.angle_beta   90.00
_cell.angle_gamma   90.00
#
_symmetry.space_group_name_H-M   'P 1'
#
loop_
_entity.id
_entity.type
_entity.pdbx_description
1 polymer ?
#
loop_
_entity_poly.entity_id
_entity_poly.type
_entity_poly.pdbx_seq_one_letter_code
_entity_poly.pdbx_strand_id
1 'polypeptide(L)'
;MQDRRDAASARLEHGLRRERGMVRKLAYSVSEREHWISAAGGLIGILAVLWVSHALLGDHVGALTVASMGASAVLLFAAPHGALSQPWPVVGGHLISAVVGVTCAQWIPEPMLAASVAVAASIGLMYWLRCLHPPGGATALFAVMGGAPILSLGYGYLFVPVLLNVVVLLIVAVLFNYPFAWRRYPQAWWRETVEAKAQLEALTAGETERMIPHSDLVYALSQLDTFIDVSEDDLQRIYALALGHAHAPASGALDAESLLAQPGRA
;
A
#
# COMPACT_ATOMS: atom_id res chain seq x y z
N MET A 1 20.01 -21.14 -44.70
CA MET A 1 19.04 -20.11 -44.24
C MET A 1 18.28 -20.55 -42.98
N GLN A 2 17.86 -21.81 -42.89
CA GLN A 2 17.18 -22.39 -41.71
C GLN A 2 18.00 -22.26 -40.41
N ASP A 3 19.27 -22.66 -40.47
CA ASP A 3 20.21 -22.65 -39.33
C ASP A 3 20.43 -21.27 -38.68
N ARG A 4 20.36 -20.19 -39.48
CA ARG A 4 20.44 -18.80 -38.96
C ARG A 4 19.14 -18.33 -38.31
N ARG A 5 17.99 -18.87 -38.72
CA ARG A 5 16.69 -18.56 -38.11
C ARG A 5 16.53 -19.29 -36.78
N ASP A 6 16.99 -20.54 -36.71
CA ASP A 6 16.94 -21.36 -35.50
C ASP A 6 17.90 -20.83 -34.41
N ALA A 7 19.06 -20.31 -34.81
CA ALA A 7 19.97 -19.62 -33.88
C ALA A 7 19.41 -18.28 -33.37
N ALA A 8 18.61 -17.57 -34.18
CA ALA A 8 17.99 -16.31 -33.77
C ALA A 8 16.80 -16.53 -32.83
N SER A 9 15.98 -17.55 -33.07
CA SER A 9 14.88 -17.93 -32.17
C SER A 9 15.41 -18.43 -30.83
N ALA A 10 16.46 -19.26 -30.81
CA ALA A 10 17.07 -19.73 -29.57
C ALA A 10 17.67 -18.58 -28.72
N ARG A 11 18.26 -17.56 -29.35
CA ARG A 11 18.77 -16.36 -28.67
C ARG A 11 17.64 -15.48 -28.10
N LEU A 12 16.54 -15.33 -28.84
CA LEU A 12 15.35 -14.61 -28.39
C LEU A 12 14.68 -15.34 -27.21
N GLU A 13 14.51 -16.66 -27.30
CA GLU A 13 13.94 -17.46 -26.22
C GLU A 13 14.82 -17.46 -24.96
N HIS A 14 16.14 -17.52 -25.12
CA HIS A 14 17.08 -17.41 -24.01
C HIS A 14 17.07 -15.99 -23.40
N GLY A 15 16.93 -14.94 -24.21
CA GLY A 15 16.74 -13.56 -23.75
C GLY A 15 15.46 -13.40 -22.93
N LEU A 16 14.33 -13.85 -23.49
CA LEU A 16 13.00 -13.80 -22.85
C LEU A 16 12.93 -14.62 -21.54
N ARG A 17 13.63 -15.77 -21.47
CA ARG A 17 13.75 -16.55 -20.24
C ARG A 17 14.57 -15.85 -19.17
N ARG A 18 15.64 -15.14 -19.57
CA ARG A 18 16.49 -14.36 -18.66
C ARG A 18 15.76 -13.13 -18.13
N GLU A 19 15.04 -12.43 -19.00
CA GLU A 19 14.15 -11.31 -18.66
C GLU A 19 13.06 -11.76 -17.69
N ARG A 20 12.30 -12.82 -18.01
CA ARG A 20 11.28 -13.36 -17.09
C ARG A 20 11.84 -13.77 -15.73
N GLY A 21 13.04 -14.34 -15.70
CA GLY A 21 13.73 -14.69 -14.46
C GLY A 21 14.15 -13.47 -13.63
N MET A 22 14.44 -12.35 -14.29
CA MET A 22 14.85 -11.09 -13.67
C MET A 22 13.64 -10.29 -13.18
N VAL A 23 12.61 -10.13 -14.01
CA VAL A 23 11.32 -9.47 -13.68
C VAL A 23 10.68 -10.10 -12.45
N ARG A 24 10.69 -11.44 -12.37
CA ARG A 24 10.15 -12.17 -11.21
C ARG A 24 10.99 -11.99 -9.94
N LYS A 25 12.26 -11.58 -10.07
CA LYS A 25 13.18 -11.36 -8.96
C LYS A 25 13.00 -9.98 -8.32
N LEU A 26 12.49 -8.98 -9.05
CA LEU A 26 12.28 -7.61 -8.54
C LEU A 26 11.03 -7.47 -7.66
N ALA A 27 9.97 -8.25 -7.90
CA ALA A 27 8.73 -8.17 -7.11
C ALA A 27 8.87 -8.67 -5.65
N TYR A 28 9.98 -9.35 -5.32
CA TYR A 28 10.24 -9.94 -4.00
C TYR A 28 11.72 -9.89 -3.63
N SER A 29 12.45 -8.86 -4.06
CA SER A 29 13.86 -8.67 -3.67
C SER A 29 13.97 -7.99 -2.30
N VAL A 30 13.43 -8.63 -1.27
CA VAL A 30 13.64 -8.21 0.12
C VAL A 30 14.82 -8.99 0.67
N SER A 31 15.71 -8.34 1.41
CA SER A 31 16.88 -8.99 2.00
C SER A 31 16.46 -9.99 3.08
N GLU A 32 17.25 -11.06 3.28
CA GLU A 32 17.02 -12.02 4.36
C GLU A 32 16.98 -11.34 5.74
N ARG A 33 17.77 -10.28 5.92
CA ARG A 33 17.76 -9.48 7.15
C ARG A 33 16.39 -8.82 7.35
N GLU A 34 15.84 -8.22 6.30
CA GLU A 34 14.55 -7.55 6.35
C GLU A 34 13.39 -8.56 6.54
N HIS A 35 13.51 -9.79 6.04
CA HIS A 35 12.57 -10.88 6.37
C HIS A 35 12.50 -11.12 7.89
N TRP A 36 13.65 -11.32 8.54
CA TRP A 36 13.70 -11.59 9.98
C TRP A 36 13.27 -10.40 10.83
N ILE A 37 13.63 -9.18 10.44
CA ILE A 37 13.18 -7.97 11.14
C ILE A 37 11.66 -7.83 11.05
N SER A 38 11.09 -8.04 9.85
CA SER A 38 9.65 -7.98 9.63
C SER A 38 8.90 -9.05 10.43
N ALA A 39 9.41 -10.29 10.44
CA ALA A 39 8.84 -11.38 11.23
C ALA A 39 8.90 -11.10 12.74
N ALA A 40 10.03 -10.58 13.24
CA ALA A 40 10.17 -10.19 14.64
C ALA A 40 9.20 -9.06 15.02
N GLY A 41 9.05 -8.04 14.17
CA GLY A 41 8.09 -6.96 14.35
C GLY A 41 6.65 -7.48 14.42
N GLY A 42 6.28 -8.36 13.49
CA GLY A 42 4.97 -9.01 13.47
C GLY A 42 4.71 -9.83 14.73
N LEU A 43 5.69 -10.62 15.19
CA LEU A 43 5.60 -11.38 16.44
C LEU A 43 5.37 -10.46 17.64
N ILE A 44 6.19 -9.42 17.79
CA ILE A 44 6.10 -8.49 18.93
C ILE A 44 4.77 -7.73 18.89
N GLY A 45 4.34 -7.26 17.72
CA GLY A 45 3.07 -6.56 17.53
C GLY A 45 1.86 -7.41 17.91
N ILE A 46 1.78 -8.63 17.41
CA ILE A 46 0.67 -9.53 17.72
C ILE A 46 0.71 -10.00 19.17
N LEU A 47 1.89 -10.30 19.71
CA LEU A 47 2.01 -10.66 21.11
C LEU A 47 1.54 -9.52 22.03
N ALA A 48 1.90 -8.27 21.72
CA ALA A 48 1.43 -7.10 22.46
C ALA A 48 -0.10 -6.94 22.39
N VAL A 49 -0.68 -7.07 21.20
CA VAL A 49 -2.15 -7.03 21.01
C VAL A 49 -2.83 -8.12 21.82
N LEU A 50 -2.35 -9.37 21.75
CA LEU A 50 -2.91 -10.49 22.49
C LEU A 50 -2.78 -10.30 24.00
N TRP A 51 -1.62 -9.84 24.47
CA TRP A 51 -1.37 -9.64 25.89
C TRP A 51 -2.25 -8.54 26.48
N VAL A 52 -2.34 -7.38 25.81
CA VAL A 52 -3.21 -6.27 26.23
C VAL A 52 -4.69 -6.65 26.12
N SER A 53 -5.10 -7.30 25.03
CA SER A 53 -6.47 -7.80 24.87
C SER A 53 -6.85 -8.78 25.98
N HIS A 54 -5.99 -9.75 26.27
CA HIS A 54 -6.26 -10.72 27.33
C HIS A 54 -6.29 -10.06 28.71
N ALA A 55 -5.40 -9.11 28.99
CA ALA A 55 -5.38 -8.39 30.26
C ALA A 55 -6.65 -7.54 30.50
N LEU A 56 -7.27 -7.01 29.45
CA LEU A 56 -8.43 -6.12 29.55
C LEU A 56 -9.77 -6.80 29.28
N LEU A 57 -9.82 -7.81 28.43
CA LEU A 57 -11.04 -8.53 28.02
C LEU A 57 -11.09 -10.00 28.49
N GLY A 58 -10.02 -10.53 29.09
CA GLY A 58 -9.94 -11.95 29.46
C GLY A 58 -9.94 -12.88 28.24
N ASP A 59 -10.60 -14.04 28.37
CA ASP A 59 -10.67 -15.07 27.32
C ASP A 59 -11.65 -14.74 26.17
N HIS A 60 -12.26 -13.55 26.18
CA HIS A 60 -13.24 -13.13 25.16
C HIS A 60 -12.61 -12.61 23.87
N VAL A 61 -11.32 -12.82 23.65
CA VAL A 61 -10.61 -12.40 22.43
C VAL A 61 -10.98 -13.33 21.27
N GLY A 62 -11.79 -12.85 20.33
CA GLY A 62 -12.22 -13.65 19.20
C GLY A 62 -11.16 -13.87 18.13
N ALA A 63 -11.05 -15.10 17.62
CA ALA A 63 -10.05 -15.52 16.63
C ALA A 63 -10.00 -14.65 15.37
N LEU A 64 -11.15 -14.14 14.90
CA LEU A 64 -11.24 -13.28 13.72
C LEU A 64 -10.78 -11.83 13.98
N THR A 65 -10.94 -11.29 15.20
CA THR A 65 -10.27 -10.03 15.57
C THR A 65 -8.76 -10.20 15.52
N VAL A 66 -8.25 -11.30 16.07
CA VAL A 66 -6.81 -11.61 16.04
C VAL A 66 -6.34 -11.79 14.60
N ALA A 67 -7.11 -12.46 13.75
CA ALA A 67 -6.78 -12.62 12.33
C ALA A 67 -6.71 -11.27 11.60
N SER A 68 -7.66 -10.36 11.87
CA SER A 68 -7.63 -9.01 11.33
C SER A 68 -6.38 -8.25 11.77
N MET A 69 -6.04 -8.27 13.06
CA MET A 69 -4.80 -7.64 13.56
C MET A 69 -3.55 -8.31 13.01
N GLY A 70 -3.57 -9.63 12.82
CA GLY A 70 -2.53 -10.41 12.15
C GLY A 70 -2.21 -9.86 10.75
N ALA A 71 -3.24 -9.66 9.93
CA ALA A 71 -3.08 -9.08 8.60
C ALA A 71 -2.58 -7.62 8.66
N SER A 72 -3.04 -6.81 9.62
CA SER A 72 -2.52 -5.45 9.84
C SER A 72 -1.04 -5.46 10.24
N ALA A 73 -0.61 -6.41 11.07
CA ALA A 73 0.78 -6.58 11.45
C ALA A 73 1.65 -6.93 10.23
N VAL A 74 1.19 -7.81 9.34
CA VAL A 74 1.90 -8.09 8.08
C VAL A 74 2.16 -6.80 7.30
N LEU A 75 1.15 -5.95 7.14
CA LEU A 75 1.32 -4.68 6.44
C LEU A 75 2.27 -3.72 7.18
N LEU A 76 2.08 -3.52 8.48
CA LEU A 76 2.85 -2.59 9.29
C LEU A 76 4.33 -2.97 9.47
N PHE A 77 4.64 -4.27 9.42
CA PHE A 77 6.00 -4.76 9.64
C PHE A 77 6.68 -5.31 8.39
N ALA A 78 5.97 -5.80 7.37
CA ALA A 78 6.61 -6.19 6.11
C ALA A 78 6.65 -5.05 5.08
N ALA A 79 5.73 -4.09 5.18
CA ALA A 79 5.66 -2.95 4.26
C ALA A 79 5.30 -1.65 5.02
N PRO A 80 6.14 -1.18 5.97
CA PRO A 80 5.83 -0.01 6.81
C PRO A 80 5.57 1.27 6.00
N HIS A 81 6.17 1.40 4.82
CA HIS A 81 5.96 2.53 3.90
C HIS A 81 4.81 2.36 2.92
N GLY A 82 4.19 1.17 2.90
CA GLY A 82 3.05 0.90 2.04
C GLY A 82 1.96 1.95 2.29
N ALA A 83 1.32 2.40 1.20
CA ALA A 83 0.22 3.37 1.30
C ALA A 83 -0.88 2.85 2.23
N LEU A 84 -1.19 1.55 2.17
CA LEU A 84 -2.20 0.87 2.99
C LEU A 84 -1.78 0.64 4.45
N SER A 85 -0.48 0.80 4.76
CA SER A 85 0.08 0.65 6.10
C SER A 85 0.13 1.97 6.86
N GLN A 86 -0.08 3.11 6.19
CA GLN A 86 -0.04 4.43 6.84
C GLN A 86 -1.14 4.57 7.90
N PRO A 87 -0.97 5.47 8.90
CA PRO A 87 -1.88 5.51 10.05
C PRO A 87 -3.35 5.74 9.69
N TRP A 88 -3.63 6.60 8.70
CA TRP A 88 -5.03 6.88 8.30
C TRP A 88 -5.74 5.66 7.72
N PRO A 89 -5.17 4.93 6.73
CA PRO A 89 -5.69 3.63 6.32
C PRO A 89 -5.93 2.66 7.48
N VAL A 90 -4.95 2.47 8.37
CA VAL A 90 -5.09 1.52 9.49
C VAL A 90 -6.24 1.93 10.41
N VAL A 91 -6.23 3.16 10.93
CA VAL A 91 -7.27 3.64 11.86
C VAL A 91 -8.62 3.74 11.18
N GLY A 92 -8.70 4.48 10.07
CA GLY A 92 -9.95 4.68 9.34
C GLY A 92 -10.54 3.37 8.85
N GLY A 93 -9.73 2.51 8.22
CA GLY A 93 -10.18 1.24 7.68
C GLY A 93 -10.79 0.33 8.73
N HIS A 94 -10.15 0.17 9.90
CA HIS A 94 -10.73 -0.63 10.99
C HIS A 94 -11.99 0.01 11.59
N LEU A 95 -11.99 1.32 11.87
CA LEU A 95 -13.11 1.98 12.54
C LEU A 95 -14.35 2.06 11.65
N ILE A 96 -14.19 2.44 10.38
CA ILE A 96 -15.30 2.47 9.42
C ILE A 96 -15.87 1.06 9.25
N SER A 97 -15.00 0.06 9.10
CA SER A 97 -15.44 -1.33 8.99
C SER A 97 -16.16 -1.84 10.24
N ALA A 98 -15.73 -1.45 11.44
CA ALA A 98 -16.41 -1.80 12.67
C ALA A 98 -17.82 -1.18 12.74
N VAL A 99 -17.97 0.11 12.40
CA VAL A 99 -19.29 0.77 12.35
C VAL A 99 -20.22 0.08 11.35
N VAL A 100 -19.73 -0.13 10.12
CA VAL A 100 -20.51 -0.75 9.04
C VAL A 100 -20.90 -2.18 9.40
N GLY A 101 -19.97 -2.96 9.94
CA GLY A 101 -20.21 -4.33 10.37
C GLY A 101 -21.27 -4.43 11.45
N VAL A 102 -21.18 -3.63 12.51
CA VAL A 102 -22.19 -3.58 13.58
C VAL A 102 -23.55 -3.14 13.04
N THR A 103 -23.58 -2.13 12.16
CA THR A 103 -24.82 -1.65 11.54
C THR A 103 -25.50 -2.77 10.76
N CYS A 104 -24.74 -3.51 9.93
CA CYS A 104 -25.27 -4.62 9.17
C CYS A 104 -25.75 -5.76 10.07
N ALA A 105 -25.01 -6.08 11.12
CA ALA A 105 -25.38 -7.13 12.08
C ALA A 105 -26.71 -6.83 12.80
N GLN A 106 -27.02 -5.56 13.03
CA GLN A 106 -28.27 -5.13 13.67
C GLN A 106 -29.46 -5.06 12.71
N TRP A 107 -29.22 -4.74 11.43
CA TRP A 107 -30.30 -4.39 10.49
C TRP A 107 -30.62 -5.50 9.47
N ILE A 108 -29.69 -6.42 9.23
CA ILE A 108 -29.84 -7.49 8.25
C ILE A 108 -29.97 -8.82 9.02
N PRO A 109 -31.15 -9.47 9.05
CA PRO A 109 -31.37 -10.67 9.85
C PRO A 109 -30.58 -11.90 9.40
N GLU A 110 -30.29 -12.01 8.10
CA GLU A 110 -29.58 -13.17 7.53
C GLU A 110 -28.06 -12.95 7.64
N PRO A 111 -27.32 -13.76 8.41
CA PRO A 111 -25.91 -13.49 8.71
C PRO A 111 -24.97 -13.51 7.50
N MET A 112 -25.19 -14.40 6.51
CA MET A 112 -24.32 -14.48 5.34
C MET A 112 -24.42 -13.21 4.48
N LEU A 113 -25.64 -12.71 4.31
CA LEU A 113 -25.94 -11.46 3.62
C LEU A 113 -25.41 -10.27 4.42
N ALA A 114 -25.66 -10.22 5.73
CA ALA A 114 -25.18 -9.15 6.60
C ALA A 114 -23.65 -9.02 6.53
N ALA A 115 -22.94 -10.16 6.61
CA ALA A 115 -21.49 -10.24 6.52
C ALA A 115 -20.97 -9.80 5.14
N SER A 116 -21.59 -10.27 4.06
CA SER A 116 -21.20 -9.93 2.69
C SER A 116 -21.42 -8.44 2.39
N VAL A 117 -22.57 -7.89 2.81
CA VAL A 117 -22.90 -6.47 2.68
C VAL A 117 -21.96 -5.62 3.53
N ALA A 118 -21.65 -6.03 4.76
CA ALA A 118 -20.73 -5.32 5.64
C ALA A 118 -19.34 -5.15 5.01
N VAL A 119 -18.79 -6.23 4.44
CA VAL A 119 -17.49 -6.19 3.77
C VAL A 119 -17.55 -5.32 2.51
N ALA A 120 -18.56 -5.50 1.65
CA ALA A 120 -18.70 -4.73 0.42
C ALA A 120 -18.86 -3.22 0.69
N ALA A 121 -19.73 -2.84 1.62
CA ALA A 121 -19.94 -1.45 2.01
C ALA A 121 -18.69 -0.85 2.67
N SER A 122 -17.98 -1.62 3.49
CA SER A 122 -16.70 -1.21 4.08
C SER A 122 -15.66 -0.90 3.01
N ILE A 123 -15.51 -1.75 1.99
CA ILE A 123 -14.60 -1.50 0.87
C ILE A 123 -14.96 -0.20 0.16
N GLY A 124 -16.24 -0.01 -0.17
CA GLY A 124 -16.71 1.21 -0.82
C GLY A 124 -16.43 2.48 -0.02
N LEU A 125 -16.73 2.47 1.28
CA LEU A 125 -16.48 3.61 2.16
C LEU A 125 -14.99 3.87 2.38
N MET A 126 -14.19 2.81 2.51
CA MET A 126 -12.73 2.95 2.61
C MET A 126 -12.12 3.59 1.35
N TYR A 127 -12.60 3.23 0.16
CA TYR A 127 -12.19 3.91 -1.08
C TYR A 127 -12.59 5.38 -1.06
N TRP A 128 -13.83 5.67 -0.70
CA TRP A 128 -14.35 7.04 -0.69
C TRP A 128 -13.60 7.95 0.29
N LEU A 129 -13.27 7.41 1.48
CA LEU A 129 -12.56 8.12 2.55
C LEU A 129 -11.02 7.99 2.46
N ARG A 130 -10.51 7.34 1.39
CA ARG A 130 -9.09 7.15 1.10
C ARG A 130 -8.31 6.49 2.26
N CYS A 131 -8.96 5.55 2.94
CA CYS A 131 -8.40 4.80 4.06
C CYS A 131 -8.47 3.29 3.79
N LEU A 132 -8.22 2.87 2.55
CA LEU A 132 -8.24 1.46 2.18
C LEU A 132 -7.21 0.68 3.00
N HIS A 133 -7.72 -0.20 3.86
CA HIS A 133 -6.92 -1.10 4.67
C HIS A 133 -7.60 -2.47 4.64
N PRO A 134 -7.14 -3.39 3.79
CA PRO A 134 -7.77 -4.70 3.61
C PRO A 134 -8.09 -5.46 4.91
N PRO A 135 -7.26 -5.40 5.97
CA PRO A 135 -7.61 -6.00 7.27
C PRO A 135 -8.93 -5.49 7.88
N GLY A 136 -9.35 -4.26 7.56
CA GLY A 136 -10.65 -3.71 7.94
C GLY A 136 -11.83 -4.54 7.41
N GLY A 137 -11.71 -5.16 6.24
CA GLY A 137 -12.72 -6.09 5.73
C GLY A 137 -12.97 -7.26 6.70
N ALA A 138 -11.91 -7.84 7.27
CA ALA A 138 -12.04 -8.87 8.31
C ALA A 138 -12.64 -8.32 9.62
N THR A 139 -12.38 -7.06 9.96
CA THR A 139 -13.01 -6.38 11.11
C THR A 139 -14.52 -6.23 10.91
N ALA A 140 -14.98 -5.86 9.71
CA ALA A 140 -16.41 -5.78 9.38
C ALA A 140 -17.07 -7.17 9.41
N LEU A 141 -16.41 -8.16 8.81
CA LEU A 141 -16.88 -9.55 8.81
C LEU A 141 -17.06 -10.07 10.24
N PHE A 142 -16.09 -9.80 11.12
CA PHE A 142 -16.15 -10.28 12.49
C PHE A 142 -17.23 -9.61 13.33
N ALA A 143 -17.57 -8.35 13.06
CA ALA A 143 -18.70 -7.69 13.73
C ALA A 143 -20.02 -8.45 13.53
N VAL A 144 -20.16 -9.16 12.40
CA VAL A 144 -21.34 -9.98 12.09
C VAL A 144 -21.15 -11.43 12.55
N MET A 145 -19.99 -12.02 12.26
CA MET A 145 -19.71 -13.46 12.46
C MET A 145 -19.10 -13.78 13.83
N GLY A 146 -18.93 -12.80 14.71
CA GLY A 146 -18.22 -12.95 15.97
C GLY A 146 -18.99 -13.64 17.10
N GLY A 147 -20.22 -14.08 16.84
CA GLY A 147 -21.07 -14.76 17.81
C GLY A 147 -21.60 -13.83 18.90
N ALA A 148 -22.29 -14.42 19.89
CA ALA A 148 -22.99 -13.67 20.94
C ALA A 148 -22.11 -12.67 21.72
N PRO A 149 -20.85 -13.00 22.09
CA PRO A 149 -19.99 -12.05 22.82
C PRO A 149 -19.70 -10.78 22.03
N ILE A 150 -19.61 -10.85 20.70
CA ILE A 150 -19.33 -9.69 19.84
C ILE A 150 -20.60 -8.94 19.50
N LEU A 151 -21.67 -9.66 19.14
CA LEU A 151 -22.95 -9.05 18.78
C LEU A 151 -23.54 -8.26 19.96
N SER A 152 -23.36 -8.75 21.19
CA SER A 152 -23.83 -8.07 22.41
C SER A 152 -23.08 -6.77 22.74
N LEU A 153 -21.87 -6.56 22.21
CA LEU A 153 -21.15 -5.29 22.37
C LEU A 153 -21.81 -4.16 21.58
N GLY A 154 -22.53 -4.47 20.50
CA GLY A 154 -23.03 -3.48 19.56
C GLY A 154 -21.91 -2.53 19.12
N TYR A 155 -22.15 -1.22 19.17
CA TYR A 155 -21.13 -0.23 18.83
C TYR A 155 -19.96 -0.17 19.82
N GLY A 156 -20.06 -0.82 20.99
CA GLY A 156 -18.93 -1.04 21.89
C GLY A 156 -17.77 -1.77 21.21
N TYR A 157 -18.05 -2.63 20.24
CA TYR A 157 -17.07 -3.34 19.41
C TYR A 157 -16.02 -2.40 18.80
N LEU A 158 -16.44 -1.18 18.41
CA LEU A 158 -15.58 -0.15 17.86
C LEU A 158 -14.47 0.25 18.83
N PHE A 159 -14.80 0.47 20.10
CA PHE A 159 -13.83 0.89 21.11
C PHE A 159 -13.03 -0.29 21.63
N VAL A 160 -13.74 -1.37 21.96
CA VAL A 160 -13.20 -2.59 22.55
C VAL A 160 -13.86 -3.77 21.84
N PRO A 161 -13.11 -4.58 21.07
CA PRO A 161 -11.64 -4.65 21.00
C PRO A 161 -10.98 -3.81 19.89
N VAL A 162 -11.71 -3.21 18.95
CA VAL A 162 -11.11 -2.73 17.68
C VAL A 162 -10.13 -1.57 17.87
N LEU A 163 -10.57 -0.42 18.38
CA LEU A 163 -9.73 0.76 18.55
C LEU A 163 -8.54 0.48 19.47
N LEU A 164 -8.79 -0.25 20.57
CA LEU A 164 -7.74 -0.68 21.49
C LEU A 164 -6.61 -1.42 20.74
N ASN A 165 -6.96 -2.43 19.95
CA ASN A 165 -5.98 -3.23 19.23
C ASN A 165 -5.23 -2.43 18.16
N VAL A 166 -5.94 -1.55 17.45
CA VAL A 166 -5.33 -0.63 16.48
C VAL A 166 -4.30 0.28 17.15
N VAL A 167 -4.65 0.89 18.29
CA VAL A 167 -3.76 1.78 19.03
C VAL A 167 -2.53 1.04 19.52
N VAL A 168 -2.70 -0.13 20.13
CA VAL A 168 -1.59 -0.96 20.61
C VAL A 168 -0.66 -1.32 19.45
N LEU A 169 -1.23 -1.81 18.34
CA LEU A 169 -0.45 -2.24 17.19
C LEU A 169 0.31 -1.08 16.53
N LEU A 170 -0.31 0.10 16.41
CA LEU A 170 0.34 1.30 15.87
C LEU A 170 1.47 1.80 16.77
N ILE A 171 1.29 1.79 18.09
CA ILE A 171 2.36 2.15 19.04
C ILE A 171 3.56 1.23 18.83
N VAL A 172 3.33 -0.09 18.77
CA VAL A 172 4.41 -1.05 18.52
C VAL A 172 5.03 -0.82 17.15
N ALA A 173 4.25 -0.57 16.11
CA ALA A 173 4.75 -0.30 14.76
C ALA A 173 5.65 0.94 14.71
N VAL A 174 5.27 2.04 15.39
CA VAL A 174 6.11 3.23 15.51
C VAL A 174 7.41 2.90 16.24
N LEU A 175 7.32 2.33 17.44
CA LEU A 175 8.48 2.05 18.28
C LEU A 175 9.46 1.05 17.67
N PHE A 176 8.95 -0.02 17.05
CA PHE A 176 9.76 -1.07 16.45
C PHE A 176 10.46 -0.59 15.17
N ASN A 177 9.79 0.20 14.34
CA ASN A 177 10.36 0.68 13.08
C ASN A 177 11.26 1.91 13.26
N TYR A 178 11.12 2.67 14.36
CA TYR A 178 11.88 3.90 14.63
C TYR A 178 13.42 3.76 14.54
N PRO A 179 14.06 2.71 15.09
CA PRO A 179 15.52 2.59 15.08
C PRO A 179 16.13 2.37 13.69
N PHE A 180 15.33 1.89 12.74
CA PHE A 180 15.79 1.58 11.39
C PHE A 180 15.51 2.76 10.47
N ALA A 181 16.55 3.49 10.07
CA ALA A 181 16.41 4.70 9.25
C ALA A 181 15.60 4.47 7.96
N TRP A 182 15.74 3.30 7.35
CA TRP A 182 14.99 2.91 6.14
C TRP A 182 13.59 2.40 6.41
N ARG A 183 13.14 2.16 7.67
CA ARG A 183 11.78 1.68 8.05
C ARG A 183 10.91 2.71 8.76
N ARG A 184 11.44 3.91 9.01
CA ARG A 184 10.83 4.89 9.91
C ARG A 184 9.35 5.14 9.59
N TYR A 185 8.52 4.85 10.59
CA TYR A 185 7.06 4.92 10.51
C TYR A 185 6.53 5.92 11.55
N PRO A 186 5.50 6.73 11.22
CA PRO A 186 4.86 6.92 9.91
C PRO A 186 5.75 7.70 8.94
N GLN A 187 5.53 7.52 7.63
CA GLN A 187 6.35 8.21 6.62
C GLN A 187 6.23 9.73 6.66
N ALA A 188 5.03 10.24 6.96
CA ALA A 188 4.74 11.67 6.93
C ALA A 188 5.68 12.49 7.83
N TRP A 189 6.17 11.92 8.93
CA TRP A 189 7.07 12.60 9.88
C TRP A 189 8.50 12.78 9.34
N TRP A 190 8.86 12.09 8.26
CA TRP A 190 10.23 12.05 7.73
C TRP A 190 10.34 12.55 6.29
N ARG A 191 9.23 12.97 5.67
CA ARG A 191 9.20 13.43 4.27
C ARG A 191 10.11 14.62 4.01
N GLU A 192 10.05 15.65 4.83
CA GLU A 192 10.85 16.88 4.66
C GLU A 192 12.36 16.59 4.67
N THR A 193 12.81 15.69 5.56
CA THR A 193 14.22 15.28 5.60
C THR A 193 14.67 14.50 4.37
N VAL A 194 13.78 13.69 3.78
CA VAL A 194 14.10 12.91 2.58
C VAL A 194 14.10 13.81 1.34
N GLU A 195 13.11 14.70 1.22
CA GLU A 195 12.99 15.66 0.11
C GLU A 195 14.15 16.65 0.10
N ALA A 196 14.51 17.21 1.27
CA ALA A 196 15.65 18.13 1.39
C ALA A 196 16.98 17.46 1.01
N LYS A 197 17.18 16.20 1.39
CA LYS A 197 18.37 15.42 1.01
C LYS A 197 18.42 15.14 -0.49
N ALA A 198 17.29 14.73 -1.08
CA ALA A 198 17.19 14.46 -2.52
C ALA A 198 17.41 15.74 -3.35
N GLN A 199 16.90 16.88 -2.90
CA GLN A 199 17.14 18.18 -3.53
C GLN A 199 18.62 18.57 -3.47
N LEU A 200 19.27 18.40 -2.32
CA LEU A 200 20.71 18.67 -2.18
C LEU A 200 21.55 17.79 -3.12
N GLU A 201 21.24 16.49 -3.18
CA GLU A 201 21.89 15.55 -4.10
C GLU A 201 21.66 15.94 -5.58
N ALA A 202 20.43 16.34 -5.93
CA ALA A 202 20.10 16.79 -7.28
C ALA A 202 20.84 18.06 -7.68
N LEU A 203 20.96 19.03 -6.77
CA LEU A 203 21.72 20.27 -6.94
C LEU A 203 23.22 20.00 -7.12
N THR A 204 23.77 19.02 -6.39
CA THR A 204 25.18 18.63 -6.54
C THR A 204 25.46 17.80 -7.80
N ALA A 205 24.45 17.15 -8.38
CA ALA A 205 24.61 16.20 -9.48
C ALA A 205 24.55 16.82 -10.89
N GLY A 206 24.42 18.16 -11.02
CA GLY A 206 24.43 18.86 -12.30
C GLY A 206 23.19 18.63 -13.18
N GLU A 207 22.82 19.66 -13.95
CA GLU A 207 21.69 19.66 -14.89
C GLU A 207 22.05 18.95 -16.20
N THR A 208 22.09 17.61 -16.17
CA THR A 208 21.96 16.84 -17.42
C THR A 208 20.50 16.48 -17.58
N GLU A 209 19.91 16.75 -18.74
CA GLU A 209 18.54 16.39 -19.11
C GLU A 209 18.27 14.90 -18.82
N ARG A 210 17.66 14.61 -17.65
CA ARG A 210 17.66 13.25 -17.06
C ARG A 210 16.57 12.39 -17.65
N MET A 211 16.82 11.81 -18.82
CA MET A 211 16.19 10.55 -19.19
C MET A 211 16.80 9.45 -18.30
N ILE A 212 16.05 8.87 -17.36
CA ILE A 212 16.55 7.76 -16.53
C ILE A 212 16.56 6.51 -17.42
N PRO A 213 17.73 5.93 -17.75
CA PRO A 213 17.78 4.69 -18.52
C PRO A 213 17.06 3.57 -17.78
N HIS A 214 16.42 2.66 -18.53
CA HIS A 214 15.71 1.52 -17.94
C HIS A 214 16.62 0.68 -17.02
N SER A 215 17.89 0.48 -17.40
CA SER A 215 18.89 -0.22 -16.57
C SER A 215 19.13 0.45 -15.21
N ASP A 216 19.10 1.77 -15.17
CA ASP A 216 19.43 2.56 -13.99
C ASP A 216 18.23 2.62 -13.04
N LEU A 217 17.01 2.65 -13.61
CA LEU A 217 15.77 2.50 -12.85
C LEU A 217 15.70 1.11 -12.20
N VAL A 218 15.98 0.05 -12.96
CA VAL A 218 15.99 -1.34 -12.44
C VAL A 218 17.07 -1.50 -11.37
N TYR A 219 18.25 -0.93 -11.58
CA TYR A 219 19.31 -0.91 -10.55
C TYR A 219 18.84 -0.19 -9.29
N ALA A 220 18.26 1.01 -9.40
CA ALA A 220 17.77 1.77 -8.25
C ALA A 220 16.70 1.00 -7.47
N LEU A 221 15.74 0.38 -8.16
CA LEU A 221 14.73 -0.48 -7.55
C LEU A 221 15.36 -1.68 -6.82
N SER A 222 16.40 -2.29 -7.39
CA SER A 222 17.12 -3.40 -6.74
C SER A 222 17.87 -3.00 -5.45
N GLN A 223 18.14 -1.71 -5.27
CA GLN A 223 18.75 -1.18 -4.04
C GLN A 223 17.71 -0.82 -2.97
N LEU A 224 16.42 -0.73 -3.32
CA LEU A 224 15.35 -0.47 -2.37
C LEU A 224 14.93 -1.78 -1.68
N ASP A 225 15.35 -1.96 -0.43
CA ASP A 225 14.92 -3.07 0.42
C ASP A 225 13.52 -2.78 0.99
N THR A 226 12.53 -2.67 0.09
CA THR A 226 11.14 -2.34 0.42
C THR A 226 10.21 -3.04 -0.55
N PHE A 227 9.11 -3.59 -0.03
CA PHE A 227 8.05 -4.15 -0.85
C PHE A 227 7.32 -3.04 -1.62
N ILE A 228 7.43 -3.05 -2.95
CA ILE A 228 6.72 -2.14 -3.87
C ILE A 228 5.76 -2.99 -4.70
N ASP A 229 4.45 -2.77 -4.51
CA ASP A 229 3.39 -3.44 -5.27
C ASP A 229 3.14 -2.74 -6.62
N VAL A 230 4.19 -2.64 -7.43
CA VAL A 230 4.12 -2.09 -8.80
C VAL A 230 5.00 -2.94 -9.69
N SER A 231 4.43 -3.46 -10.79
CA SER A 231 5.21 -4.23 -11.75
C SER A 231 6.16 -3.34 -12.53
N GLU A 232 7.22 -3.94 -13.09
CA GLU A 232 8.15 -3.25 -13.97
C GLU A 232 7.42 -2.64 -15.19
N ASP A 233 6.48 -3.39 -15.76
CA ASP A 233 5.65 -2.94 -16.90
C ASP A 233 4.79 -1.72 -16.52
N ASP A 234 4.23 -1.70 -15.29
CA ASP A 234 3.47 -0.55 -14.80
C ASP A 234 4.37 0.68 -14.62
N LEU A 235 5.59 0.51 -14.12
CA LEU A 235 6.56 1.61 -14.01
C LEU A 235 6.97 2.15 -15.39
N GLN A 236 7.24 1.27 -16.35
CA GLN A 236 7.51 1.66 -17.72
C GLN A 236 6.32 2.41 -18.34
N ARG A 237 5.09 1.94 -18.08
CA ARG A 237 3.87 2.59 -18.53
C ARG A 237 3.69 3.97 -17.91
N ILE A 238 3.93 4.12 -16.61
CA ILE A 238 3.92 5.41 -15.90
C ILE A 238 4.95 6.35 -16.52
N TYR A 239 6.16 5.86 -16.77
CA TYR A 239 7.23 6.63 -17.39
C TYR A 239 6.89 7.10 -18.81
N ALA A 240 6.34 6.20 -19.63
CA ALA A 240 5.88 6.52 -20.98
C ALA A 240 4.75 7.56 -20.98
N LEU A 241 3.78 7.44 -20.05
CA LEU A 241 2.70 8.42 -19.88
C LEU A 241 3.24 9.79 -19.44
N ALA A 242 4.21 9.82 -18.53
CA ALA A 242 4.83 11.07 -18.06
C ALA A 242 5.59 11.78 -19.20
N LEU A 243 6.37 11.03 -19.99
CA LEU A 243 7.05 11.58 -21.17
C LEU A 243 6.05 12.06 -22.23
N GLY A 244 4.97 11.32 -22.46
CA GLY A 244 3.90 11.72 -23.38
C GLY A 244 3.20 13.02 -22.97
N HIS A 245 3.05 13.29 -21.67
CA HIS A 245 2.52 14.55 -21.16
C HIS A 245 3.50 15.73 -21.33
N ALA A 246 4.80 15.51 -21.10
CA ALA A 246 5.83 16.53 -21.26
C ALA A 246 6.02 17.00 -22.72
N HIS A 247 5.63 16.17 -23.70
CA HIS A 247 5.73 16.47 -25.13
C HIS A 247 4.42 16.96 -25.77
N ALA A 248 3.33 17.12 -25.00
CA ALA A 248 2.13 17.77 -25.49
C ALA A 248 2.44 19.28 -25.66
N PRO A 249 2.32 19.87 -26.87
CA PRO A 249 2.55 21.29 -27.03
C PRO A 249 1.56 22.07 -26.16
N ALA A 250 2.03 23.14 -25.53
CA ALA A 250 1.17 24.18 -24.96
C ALA A 250 0.44 24.94 -26.10
N SER A 251 -0.37 24.25 -26.90
CA SER A 251 -1.16 24.83 -27.98
C SER A 251 -2.49 25.29 -27.41
N GLY A 252 -2.53 26.55 -26.95
CA GLY A 252 -3.76 27.14 -26.45
C GLY A 252 -3.80 28.67 -26.34
N ALA A 253 -2.73 29.40 -26.67
CA ALA A 253 -2.69 30.86 -26.43
C ALA A 253 -2.24 31.72 -27.62
N LEU A 254 -1.93 31.16 -28.80
CA LEU A 254 -1.33 31.93 -29.90
C LEU A 254 -2.09 31.95 -31.23
N ASP A 255 -3.37 31.54 -31.26
CA ASP A 255 -4.17 31.56 -32.50
C ASP A 255 -5.30 32.59 -32.52
N ALA A 256 -5.44 33.44 -31.49
CA ALA A 256 -6.46 34.49 -31.46
C ALA A 256 -6.02 35.81 -32.12
N GLU A 257 -4.71 36.10 -32.22
CA GLU A 257 -4.21 37.30 -32.91
C GLU A 257 -3.98 37.08 -34.41
N SER A 258 -3.77 35.84 -34.86
CA SER A 258 -3.53 35.53 -36.28
C SER A 258 -4.80 35.54 -37.14
N LEU A 259 -5.99 35.54 -36.54
CA LEU A 259 -7.29 35.62 -37.23
C LEU A 259 -7.84 37.04 -37.43
N LEU A 260 -7.23 38.07 -36.83
CA LEU A 260 -7.69 39.47 -36.96
C LEU A 260 -6.81 40.34 -37.87
N ALA A 261 -5.74 39.79 -38.43
CA ALA A 261 -4.80 40.52 -39.28
C ALA A 261 -4.82 40.02 -40.73
N GLN A 262 -5.93 40.24 -41.44
CA GLN A 262 -5.85 40.47 -42.90
C GLN A 262 -6.69 41.69 -43.32
N PRO A 263 -6.04 42.80 -43.72
CA PRO A 263 -6.70 43.94 -44.37
C PRO A 263 -6.93 43.65 -45.86
N GLY A 264 -7.94 44.30 -46.44
CA GLY A 264 -8.54 43.90 -47.71
C GLY A 264 -7.86 44.30 -49.02
N ARG A 265 -8.55 43.86 -50.09
CA ARG A 265 -8.58 44.29 -51.50
C ARG A 265 -7.45 43.84 -52.43
N ALA A 266 -7.83 43.06 -53.45
CA ALA A 266 -8.18 43.61 -54.78
C ALA A 266 -9.31 42.79 -55.39
#